data_AF-A0A918J2D5-F1
#
_entry.id   AF-A0A918J2D5-F1
#
_cell.length_a   1.000
_cell.length_b   1.000
_cell.length_c   1.000
_cell.angle_alpha   90.00
_cell.angle_beta   90.00
_cell.angle_gamma   90.00
#
_symmetry.space_group_name_H-M   'P 1'
#
loop_
_entity.id
_entity.type
_entity.pdbx_description
1 polymer ?
#
loop_
_entity_poly.entity_id
_entity_poly.type
_entity_poly.pdbx_seq_one_letter_code
_entity_poly.pdbx_strand_id
1 'polypeptide(L)'
;MDQPQQPLEGATPDKSNPPIRRGSHTEDLVDHYWGSVNYVFSLIKASEIKAGLILSFFGILLNFIYKNTSYILFIATDYYFIYVLIAIWLGLTMSSIYFSIRCFMPRIESNFDKNIFFFGDVITKYGNIKEFSKTFYKISLDEVELFDQIGQQIFIISKIAAAKFKFVNRSIRLLALSLLLFFLILIATLLISIMG
;
A
#
# COMPACT_ATOMS: atom_id res chain seq x y z
N MET A 1 -58.30 -67.01 -4.91
CA MET A 1 -59.27 -66.11 -5.57
C MET A 1 -58.74 -64.71 -5.37
N ASP A 2 -57.93 -64.26 -6.32
CA ASP A 2 -57.42 -62.91 -6.41
C ASP A 2 -58.54 -61.96 -6.85
N GLN A 3 -58.60 -60.78 -6.24
CA GLN A 3 -59.22 -59.61 -6.87
C GLN A 3 -58.12 -58.58 -7.21
N PRO A 4 -58.17 -57.93 -8.38
CA PRO A 4 -57.05 -57.14 -8.89
C PRO A 4 -57.05 -55.73 -8.30
N GLN A 5 -55.91 -55.29 -7.76
CA GLN A 5 -55.67 -53.88 -7.46
C GLN A 5 -55.27 -53.13 -8.74
N GLN A 6 -55.97 -52.03 -9.00
CA GLN A 6 -55.76 -51.12 -10.13
C GLN A 6 -54.39 -50.40 -10.06
N PRO A 7 -53.82 -49.95 -11.19
CA PRO A 7 -52.52 -49.28 -11.22
C PRO A 7 -52.65 -47.83 -10.76
N LEU A 8 -51.90 -47.42 -9.73
CA LEU A 8 -51.76 -46.02 -9.35
C LEU A 8 -50.80 -45.31 -10.31
N GLU A 9 -51.39 -44.43 -11.12
CA GLU A 9 -50.75 -43.46 -11.99
C GLU A 9 -49.68 -42.60 -11.29
N GLY A 10 -48.57 -42.38 -11.99
CA GLY A 10 -47.87 -41.09 -12.06
C GLY A 10 -47.40 -40.45 -10.76
N ALA A 11 -46.27 -40.91 -10.22
CA ALA A 11 -45.47 -40.09 -9.30
C ALA A 11 -44.87 -38.90 -10.07
N THR A 12 -45.49 -37.72 -9.92
CA THR A 12 -44.88 -36.44 -10.32
C THR A 12 -43.66 -36.16 -9.43
N PRO A 13 -42.54 -35.67 -10.00
CA PRO A 13 -41.37 -35.33 -9.19
C PRO A 13 -41.69 -34.12 -8.32
N ASP A 14 -41.50 -34.30 -7.02
CA ASP A 14 -41.57 -33.25 -5.99
C ASP A 14 -40.60 -32.09 -6.34
N LYS A 15 -41.17 -30.91 -6.59
CA LYS A 15 -40.47 -29.67 -6.95
C LYS A 15 -40.14 -28.79 -5.72
N SER A 16 -40.15 -29.34 -4.50
CA SER A 16 -40.06 -28.51 -3.29
C SER A 16 -38.66 -28.20 -2.77
N ASN A 17 -37.58 -28.77 -3.33
CA ASN A 17 -36.22 -28.37 -2.99
C ASN A 17 -35.47 -27.83 -4.21
N PRO A 18 -35.18 -26.51 -4.29
CA PRO A 18 -34.23 -26.04 -5.28
C PRO A 18 -32.87 -26.71 -5.01
N PRO A 19 -32.12 -27.10 -6.05
CA PRO A 19 -30.75 -27.56 -5.85
C PRO A 19 -30.00 -26.43 -5.14
N ILE A 20 -29.34 -26.73 -4.02
CA ILE A 20 -28.50 -25.79 -3.29
C ILE A 20 -27.56 -25.15 -4.32
N ARG A 21 -27.75 -23.87 -4.61
CA ARG A 21 -26.95 -23.10 -5.57
C ARG A 21 -25.54 -22.95 -5.01
N ARG A 22 -24.68 -23.95 -5.22
CA ARG A 22 -23.26 -23.90 -4.83
C ARG A 22 -22.50 -22.73 -5.51
N GLY A 23 -23.01 -22.19 -6.61
CA GLY A 23 -22.39 -21.06 -7.32
C GLY A 23 -22.38 -19.73 -6.55
N SER A 24 -23.35 -19.46 -5.66
CA SER A 24 -23.43 -18.16 -4.96
C SER A 24 -22.28 -17.98 -3.97
N HIS A 25 -21.99 -19.02 -3.18
CA HIS A 25 -20.99 -18.90 -2.11
C HIS A 25 -19.56 -18.79 -2.66
N THR A 26 -19.20 -19.52 -3.73
CA THR A 26 -17.86 -19.42 -4.32
C THR A 26 -17.64 -18.05 -4.96
N GLU A 27 -18.65 -17.50 -5.67
CA GLU A 27 -18.58 -16.15 -6.24
C GLU A 27 -18.40 -15.09 -5.15
N ASP A 28 -19.17 -15.17 -4.05
CA ASP A 28 -19.02 -14.28 -2.90
C ASP A 28 -17.60 -14.37 -2.29
N LEU A 29 -17.03 -15.58 -2.19
CA LEU A 29 -15.65 -15.76 -1.70
C LEU A 29 -14.63 -15.12 -2.64
N VAL A 30 -14.73 -15.32 -3.96
CA VAL A 30 -13.83 -14.70 -4.94
C VAL A 30 -13.88 -13.17 -4.80
N ASP A 31 -15.07 -12.60 -4.67
CA ASP A 31 -15.27 -11.17 -4.46
C ASP A 31 -14.64 -10.68 -3.16
N HIS A 32 -14.75 -11.43 -2.06
CA HIS A 32 -14.10 -11.09 -0.79
C HIS A 32 -12.57 -11.09 -0.87
N TYR A 33 -11.98 -12.10 -1.53
CA TYR A 33 -10.54 -12.18 -1.72
C TYR A 33 -10.03 -11.04 -2.61
N TRP A 34 -10.70 -10.79 -3.74
CA TRP A 34 -10.35 -9.69 -4.64
C TRP A 34 -10.57 -8.31 -3.99
N GLY A 35 -11.63 -8.17 -3.19
CA GLY A 35 -11.89 -7.01 -2.35
C GLY A 35 -10.74 -6.74 -1.38
N SER A 36 -10.20 -7.78 -0.75
CA SER A 36 -9.03 -7.68 0.13
C SER A 36 -7.77 -7.25 -0.63
N VAL A 37 -7.54 -7.81 -1.83
CA VAL A 37 -6.45 -7.40 -2.72
C VAL A 37 -6.54 -5.90 -3.04
N ASN A 38 -7.73 -5.44 -3.46
CA ASN A 38 -7.98 -4.04 -3.80
C ASN A 38 -7.86 -3.10 -2.60
N TYR A 39 -8.32 -3.52 -1.42
CA TYR A 39 -8.15 -2.79 -0.18
C TYR A 39 -6.66 -2.55 0.13
N VAL A 40 -5.84 -3.61 0.08
CA VAL A 40 -4.40 -3.49 0.37
C VAL A 40 -3.67 -2.65 -0.69
N PHE A 41 -4.02 -2.78 -1.98
CA PHE A 41 -3.49 -1.89 -3.02
C PHE A 41 -3.88 -0.43 -2.77
N SER A 42 -5.11 -0.17 -2.31
CA SER A 42 -5.55 1.18 -1.97
C SER A 42 -4.75 1.76 -0.80
N LEU A 43 -4.43 0.93 0.20
CA LEU A 43 -3.52 1.31 1.28
C LEU A 43 -2.12 1.66 0.76
N ILE A 44 -1.54 0.85 -0.13
CA ILE A 44 -0.24 1.13 -0.76
C ILE A 44 -0.29 2.49 -1.48
N LYS A 45 -1.29 2.71 -2.35
CA LYS A 45 -1.46 3.98 -3.07
C LYS A 45 -1.58 5.17 -2.11
N ALA A 46 -2.38 5.03 -1.05
CA ALA A 46 -2.53 6.08 -0.05
C ALA A 46 -1.19 6.42 0.65
N SER A 47 -0.35 5.42 0.94
CA SER A 47 0.98 5.64 1.54
C SER A 47 1.93 6.38 0.59
N GLU A 48 1.91 6.06 -0.70
CA GLU A 48 2.73 6.72 -1.73
C GLU A 48 2.26 8.15 -1.98
N ILE A 49 0.95 8.40 -2.02
CA ILE A 49 0.38 9.75 -2.12
C ILE A 49 0.83 10.60 -0.94
N LYS A 50 0.75 10.08 0.29
CA LYS A 50 1.22 10.79 1.49
C LYS A 50 2.72 11.12 1.40
N ALA A 51 3.56 10.17 0.97
CA ALA A 51 4.98 10.42 0.77
C ALA A 51 5.24 11.51 -0.29
N GLY A 52 4.44 11.52 -1.36
CA GLY A 52 4.51 12.53 -2.43
C GLY A 52 4.15 13.93 -1.92
N LEU A 53 3.08 14.04 -1.14
CA LEU A 53 2.68 15.30 -0.52
C LEU A 53 3.77 15.86 0.40
N ILE A 54 4.44 15.01 1.18
CA ILE A 54 5.57 15.41 2.03
C ILE A 54 6.72 15.97 1.20
N LEU A 55 7.08 15.32 0.09
CA LEU A 55 8.15 15.80 -0.80
C LEU A 55 7.78 17.13 -1.44
N SER A 56 6.55 17.29 -1.92
CA SER A 56 6.06 18.56 -2.48
C SER A 56 6.09 19.68 -1.45
N PHE A 57 5.68 19.38 -0.21
CA PHE A 57 5.74 20.33 0.89
C PHE A 57 7.18 20.79 1.17
N PHE A 58 8.13 19.86 1.24
CA PHE A 58 9.55 20.23 1.39
C PHE A 58 10.08 21.00 0.20
N GLY A 59 9.64 20.72 -1.03
CA GLY A 59 10.00 21.51 -2.21
C GLY A 59 9.61 22.98 -2.07
N ILE A 60 8.39 23.25 -1.58
CA ILE A 60 7.91 24.61 -1.31
C ILE A 60 8.71 25.24 -0.16
N LEU A 61 8.87 24.52 0.96
CA LEU A 61 9.55 25.02 2.14
C LEU A 61 11.02 25.37 1.85
N LEU A 62 11.74 24.49 1.16
CA LEU A 62 13.13 24.71 0.77
C LEU A 62 13.28 25.87 -0.21
N ASN A 63 12.32 26.08 -1.12
CA ASN A 63 12.31 27.26 -1.99
C ASN A 63 12.18 28.56 -1.20
N PHE A 64 11.28 28.59 -0.21
CA PHE A 64 11.11 29.74 0.67
C PHE A 64 12.37 30.03 1.47
N ILE A 65 13.01 29.00 2.01
CA ILE A 65 14.27 29.13 2.77
C ILE A 65 15.39 29.61 1.86
N TYR A 66 15.51 29.04 0.66
CA TYR A 66 16.54 29.41 -0.31
C TYR A 66 16.55 30.92 -0.58
N LYS A 67 15.38 31.52 -0.78
CA LYS A 67 15.21 32.98 -0.99
C LYS A 67 15.69 33.84 0.19
N ASN A 68 15.64 33.31 1.42
CA ASN A 68 15.98 34.03 2.64
C ASN A 68 17.33 33.61 3.25
N THR A 69 18.11 32.77 2.54
CA THR A 69 19.34 32.14 3.06
C THR A 69 20.36 33.17 3.53
N SER A 70 20.58 34.24 2.76
CA SER A 70 21.60 35.26 3.09
C SER A 70 21.33 35.95 4.43
N TYR A 71 20.07 36.28 4.72
CA TYR A 71 19.67 36.89 5.99
C TYR A 71 19.83 35.91 7.17
N ILE A 72 19.39 34.66 6.97
CA ILE A 72 19.50 33.61 8.00
C ILE A 72 20.97 33.33 8.33
N LEU A 73 21.85 33.25 7.32
CA LEU A 73 23.28 33.03 7.51
C LEU A 73 24.00 34.22 8.15
N PHE A 74 23.58 35.45 7.82
CA PHE A 74 24.12 36.65 8.47
C PHE A 74 23.89 36.59 9.99
N ILE A 75 22.65 36.37 10.43
CA ILE A 75 22.32 36.21 11.86
C ILE A 75 23.06 35.01 12.47
N ALA A 76 23.17 33.89 11.74
CA ALA A 76 23.86 32.70 12.24
C ALA A 76 25.37 32.92 12.47
N THR A 77 25.97 33.94 11.86
CA THR A 77 27.39 34.29 12.05
C THR A 77 27.63 34.90 13.43
N ASP A 78 26.69 35.70 13.92
CA ASP A 78 26.76 36.33 15.23
C ASP A 78 26.32 35.39 16.37
N TYR A 79 25.42 34.44 16.07
CA TYR A 79 24.83 33.53 17.04
C TYR A 79 25.09 32.06 16.71
N TYR A 80 26.21 31.52 17.22
CA TYR A 80 26.64 30.13 16.96
C TYR A 80 25.55 29.06 17.22
N PHE A 81 24.68 29.26 18.22
CA PHE A 81 23.62 28.29 18.50
C PHE A 81 22.61 28.15 17.34
N ILE A 82 22.34 29.23 16.59
CA ILE A 82 21.44 29.21 15.42
C ILE A 82 22.03 28.30 14.34
N TYR A 83 23.35 28.36 14.13
CA TYR A 83 24.04 27.48 13.18
C TYR A 83 23.85 25.99 13.52
N VAL A 84 23.99 25.64 14.80
CA VAL A 84 23.76 24.26 15.28
C VAL A 84 22.31 23.83 15.05
N LEU A 85 21.33 24.68 15.36
CA LEU A 85 19.91 24.41 15.13
C LEU A 85 19.59 24.17 13.65
N ILE A 86 20.16 24.98 12.75
CA ILE A 86 20.01 24.82 11.30
C ILE A 86 20.59 23.48 10.83
N ALA A 87 21.76 23.09 11.33
CA ALA A 87 22.37 21.81 10.99
C ALA A 87 21.49 20.61 11.42
N ILE A 88 20.93 20.67 12.64
CA ILE A 88 20.00 19.65 13.12
C ILE A 88 18.72 19.62 12.27
N TRP A 89 18.18 20.79 11.94
CA TRP A 89 17.00 20.93 11.09
C TRP A 89 17.20 20.34 9.69
N LEU A 90 18.36 20.61 9.07
CA LEU A 90 18.74 20.00 7.79
C LEU A 90 18.84 18.48 7.91
N GLY A 91 19.46 17.96 8.97
CA GLY A 91 19.56 16.52 9.21
C GLY A 91 18.20 15.83 9.34
N LEU A 92 17.25 16.45 10.05
CA LEU A 92 15.87 15.96 10.17
C LEU A 92 15.14 15.99 8.83
N THR A 93 15.28 17.07 8.08
CA THR A 93 14.68 17.25 6.76
C THR A 93 15.18 16.20 5.77
N MET A 94 16.51 16.02 5.68
CA MET A 94 17.12 15.00 4.84
C MET A 94 16.66 13.58 5.24
N SER A 95 16.59 13.30 6.54
CA SER A 95 16.08 12.01 7.04
C SER A 95 14.62 11.78 6.65
N SER A 96 13.77 12.80 6.73
CA SER A 96 12.37 12.71 6.31
C SER A 96 12.25 12.42 4.81
N ILE A 97 12.96 13.19 3.99
CA ILE A 97 12.99 13.02 2.53
C ILE A 97 13.46 11.60 2.17
N TYR A 98 14.53 11.12 2.81
CA TYR A 98 15.02 9.76 2.62
C TYR A 98 13.92 8.71 2.85
N PHE A 99 13.19 8.79 3.96
CA PHE A 99 12.10 7.84 4.24
C PHE A 99 10.91 7.98 3.27
N SER A 100 10.60 9.20 2.81
CA SER A 100 9.60 9.39 1.75
C SER A 100 10.02 8.72 0.44
N ILE A 101 11.28 8.87 0.01
CA ILE A 101 11.79 8.21 -1.21
C ILE A 101 11.76 6.68 -1.06
N ARG A 102 12.18 6.15 0.10
CA ARG A 102 12.11 4.71 0.38
C ARG A 102 10.68 4.16 0.38
N CYS A 103 9.66 4.99 0.56
CA CYS A 103 8.26 4.59 0.42
C CYS A 103 7.88 4.29 -1.04
N PHE A 104 8.48 4.98 -2.01
CA PHE A 104 8.22 4.75 -3.44
C PHE A 104 8.95 3.54 -4.00
N MET A 105 10.15 3.24 -3.49
CA MET A 105 10.97 2.15 -4.04
C MET A 105 10.21 0.81 -4.01
N PRO A 106 10.09 0.12 -5.16
CA PRO A 106 9.47 -1.18 -5.22
C PRO A 106 10.29 -2.18 -4.42
N ARG A 107 9.59 -3.02 -3.63
CA ARG A 107 10.19 -4.14 -2.91
C ARG A 107 9.66 -5.42 -3.51
N ILE A 108 10.51 -6.13 -4.22
CA ILE A 108 10.19 -7.42 -4.81
C ILE A 108 10.81 -8.46 -3.87
N GLU A 109 9.97 -9.18 -3.14
CA GLU A 109 10.42 -10.35 -2.39
C GLU A 109 10.27 -11.57 -3.30
N SER A 110 11.35 -12.34 -3.46
CA SER A 110 11.42 -13.47 -4.40
C SER A 110 11.32 -14.84 -3.74
N ASN A 111 11.15 -14.91 -2.41
CA ASN A 111 11.11 -16.17 -1.65
C ASN A 111 9.67 -16.66 -1.46
N PHE A 112 8.93 -16.81 -2.56
CA PHE A 112 7.58 -17.39 -2.53
C PHE A 112 7.39 -18.35 -3.70
N ASP A 113 6.44 -19.26 -3.50
CA ASP A 113 6.01 -20.19 -4.52
C ASP A 113 5.52 -19.44 -5.76
N LYS A 114 5.65 -20.09 -6.91
CA LYS A 114 5.15 -19.52 -8.16
C LYS A 114 3.65 -19.27 -8.04
N ASN A 115 3.21 -18.08 -8.42
CA ASN A 115 1.82 -17.69 -8.25
C ASN A 115 1.29 -17.01 -9.51
N ILE A 116 0.13 -17.44 -9.99
CA ILE A 116 -0.41 -16.96 -11.27
C ILE A 116 -0.92 -15.52 -11.22
N PHE A 117 -1.13 -14.98 -10.02
CA PHE A 117 -1.54 -13.60 -9.80
C PHE A 117 -0.37 -12.63 -9.56
N PHE A 118 0.86 -13.14 -9.40
CA PHE A 118 2.04 -12.29 -9.32
C PHE A 118 2.53 -11.88 -10.70
N PHE A 119 2.43 -10.59 -11.01
CA PHE A 119 2.82 -10.06 -12.32
C PHE A 119 4.24 -10.47 -12.76
N GLY A 120 5.20 -10.53 -11.82
CA GLY A 120 6.56 -10.96 -12.10
C GLY A 120 6.64 -12.44 -12.50
N ASP A 121 5.85 -13.29 -11.85
CA ASP A 121 5.80 -14.72 -12.13
C ASP A 121 5.06 -15.01 -13.43
N VAL A 122 3.99 -14.27 -13.75
CA VAL A 122 3.27 -14.38 -15.04
C VAL A 122 4.25 -14.29 -16.22
N ILE A 123 5.20 -13.35 -16.15
CA ILE A 123 6.17 -13.12 -17.23
C ILE A 123 7.35 -14.08 -17.18
N THR A 124 7.77 -14.55 -16.00
CA THR A 124 9.04 -15.30 -15.83
C THR A 124 8.86 -16.80 -15.60
N LYS A 125 7.70 -17.26 -15.13
CA LYS A 125 7.47 -18.64 -14.64
C LYS A 125 6.33 -19.38 -15.35
N TYR A 126 5.47 -18.70 -16.12
CA TYR A 126 4.28 -19.31 -16.77
C TYR A 126 4.33 -19.38 -18.31
N GLY A 127 5.52 -19.26 -18.89
CA GLY A 127 5.74 -19.52 -20.31
C GLY A 127 5.14 -18.45 -21.23
N ASN A 128 4.57 -18.86 -22.36
CA ASN A 128 3.95 -17.94 -23.33
C ASN A 128 2.46 -17.66 -23.05
N ILE A 129 1.86 -16.73 -23.79
CA ILE A 129 0.46 -16.29 -23.62
C ILE A 129 -0.53 -17.47 -23.61
N LYS A 130 -0.34 -18.48 -24.48
CA LYS A 130 -1.24 -19.63 -24.55
C LYS A 130 -1.09 -20.56 -23.35
N GLU A 131 0.14 -20.78 -22.91
CA GLU A 131 0.45 -21.60 -21.73
C GLU A 131 -0.08 -20.97 -20.45
N PHE A 132 0.15 -19.67 -20.27
CA PHE A 132 -0.42 -18.90 -19.17
C PHE A 132 -1.96 -18.98 -19.19
N SER A 133 -2.61 -18.71 -20.32
CA SER A 133 -4.07 -18.72 -20.41
C SER A 133 -4.66 -20.09 -20.05
N LYS A 134 -4.04 -21.18 -20.53
CA LYS A 134 -4.47 -22.55 -20.20
C LYS A 134 -4.28 -22.86 -18.71
N THR A 135 -3.15 -22.44 -18.13
CA THR A 135 -2.85 -22.65 -16.71
C THR A 135 -3.78 -21.84 -15.82
N PHE A 136 -4.05 -20.58 -16.19
CA PHE A 136 -5.00 -19.70 -15.52
C PHE A 136 -6.39 -20.32 -15.48
N TYR A 137 -6.91 -20.72 -16.64
CA TYR A 137 -8.21 -21.38 -16.71
C TYR A 137 -8.27 -22.65 -15.84
N LYS A 138 -7.21 -23.47 -15.87
CA LYS A 138 -7.15 -24.69 -15.05
C LYS A 138 -7.20 -24.38 -13.55
N ILE A 139 -6.39 -23.43 -13.08
CA ILE A 139 -6.35 -23.03 -11.66
C ILE A 139 -7.67 -22.39 -11.26
N SER A 140 -8.30 -21.58 -12.13
CA SER A 140 -9.60 -20.97 -11.84
C SER A 140 -10.75 -21.97 -11.67
N LEU A 141 -10.60 -23.20 -12.15
CA LEU A 141 -11.58 -24.28 -11.93
C LEU A 141 -11.35 -25.05 -10.63
N ASP A 142 -10.15 -24.95 -10.04
CA ASP A 142 -9.81 -25.57 -8.75
C ASP A 142 -9.90 -24.52 -7.65
N GLU A 143 -11.03 -24.48 -6.93
CA GLU A 143 -11.27 -23.49 -5.88
C GLU A 143 -10.18 -23.49 -4.80
N VAL A 144 -9.65 -24.66 -4.43
CA VAL A 144 -8.64 -24.77 -3.37
C VAL A 144 -7.33 -24.14 -3.83
N GLU A 145 -6.87 -24.49 -5.03
CA GLU A 145 -5.65 -23.90 -5.60
C GLU A 145 -5.83 -22.40 -5.89
N LEU A 146 -7.01 -22.00 -6.37
CA LEU A 146 -7.36 -20.61 -6.64
C LEU A 146 -7.26 -19.74 -5.38
N PHE A 147 -7.96 -20.12 -4.31
CA PHE A 147 -7.99 -19.34 -3.08
C PHE A 147 -6.65 -19.36 -2.35
N ASP A 148 -5.89 -20.46 -2.42
CA ASP A 148 -4.52 -20.50 -1.90
C ASP A 148 -3.63 -19.47 -2.61
N GLN A 149 -3.64 -19.44 -3.95
CA GLN A 149 -2.83 -18.47 -4.70
C GLN A 149 -3.26 -17.02 -4.46
N ILE A 150 -4.56 -16.72 -4.37
CA ILE A 150 -4.99 -15.34 -4.03
C ILE A 150 -4.63 -15.00 -2.57
N GLY A 151 -4.75 -15.94 -1.65
CA GLY A 151 -4.35 -15.79 -0.24
C GLY A 151 -2.87 -15.46 -0.09
N GLN A 152 -2.00 -16.20 -0.78
CA GLN A 152 -0.58 -15.88 -0.88
C GLN A 152 -0.37 -14.47 -1.42
N GLN A 153 -1.10 -14.07 -2.46
CA GLN A 153 -1.00 -12.72 -3.01
C GLN A 153 -1.35 -11.65 -1.99
N ILE A 154 -2.47 -11.81 -1.28
CA ILE A 154 -2.90 -10.91 -0.20
C ILE A 154 -1.81 -10.79 0.87
N PHE A 155 -1.19 -11.89 1.28
CA PHE A 155 -0.12 -11.87 2.28
C PHE A 155 1.08 -11.04 1.81
N ILE A 156 1.54 -11.23 0.57
CA ILE A 156 2.70 -10.50 0.02
C ILE A 156 2.42 -9.01 -0.11
N ILE A 157 1.30 -8.64 -0.72
CA ILE A 157 0.96 -7.22 -0.88
C ILE A 157 0.73 -6.54 0.48
N SER A 158 0.23 -7.28 1.48
CA SER A 158 0.07 -6.78 2.86
C SER A 158 1.42 -6.49 3.51
N LYS A 159 2.42 -7.35 3.31
CA LYS A 159 3.79 -7.12 3.79
C LYS A 159 4.43 -5.90 3.14
N ILE A 160 4.21 -5.70 1.84
CA ILE A 160 4.65 -4.50 1.11
C ILE A 160 3.96 -3.25 1.67
N ALA A 161 2.64 -3.31 1.87
CA ALA A 161 1.86 -2.22 2.45
C ALA A 161 2.40 -1.84 3.84
N ALA A 162 2.56 -2.81 4.74
CA ALA A 162 3.09 -2.58 6.09
C ALA A 162 4.47 -1.90 6.07
N ALA A 163 5.37 -2.35 5.17
CA ALA A 163 6.68 -1.73 5.02
C ALA A 163 6.59 -0.27 4.53
N LYS A 164 5.74 0.02 3.54
CA LYS A 164 5.52 1.39 3.04
C LYS A 164 4.90 2.29 4.10
N PHE A 165 3.90 1.80 4.84
CA PHE A 165 3.33 2.53 5.98
C PHE A 165 4.35 2.84 7.07
N LYS A 166 5.25 1.90 7.37
CA LYS A 166 6.34 2.13 8.32
C LYS A 166 7.24 3.29 7.89
N PHE A 167 7.58 3.38 6.60
CA PHE A 167 8.40 4.47 6.07
C PHE A 167 7.67 5.81 6.04
N VAL A 168 6.45 5.86 5.50
CA VAL A 168 5.70 7.12 5.43
C VAL A 168 5.40 7.67 6.82
N ASN A 169 5.03 6.82 7.79
CA ASN A 169 4.80 7.26 9.17
C ASN A 169 6.08 7.76 9.86
N ARG A 170 7.24 7.19 9.52
CA ARG A 170 8.53 7.71 10.00
C ARG A 170 8.86 9.04 9.37
N SER A 171 8.61 9.20 8.06
CA SER A 171 8.76 10.48 7.36
C SER A 171 7.85 11.55 7.96
N ILE A 172 6.56 11.28 8.16
CA ILE A 172 5.61 12.25 8.76
C ILE A 172 6.08 12.73 10.13
N ARG A 173 6.57 11.84 10.99
CA ARG A 173 7.10 12.22 12.31
C ARG A 173 8.32 13.12 12.22
N LEU A 174 9.24 12.82 11.30
CA LEU A 174 10.43 13.65 11.06
C LEU A 174 10.07 14.99 10.43
N LEU A 175 9.09 15.03 9.52
CA LEU A 175 8.52 16.25 8.98
C LEU A 175 7.97 17.14 10.10
N ALA A 176 7.14 16.59 10.99
CA ALA A 176 6.58 17.35 12.10
C ALA A 176 7.66 17.91 13.03
N LEU A 177 8.68 17.10 13.36
CA LEU A 177 9.81 17.54 14.18
C LEU A 177 10.67 18.60 13.48
N SER A 178 10.93 18.42 12.18
CA SER A 178 11.62 19.39 11.33
C SER A 178 10.85 20.72 11.28
N LEU A 179 9.52 20.67 11.12
CA LEU A 179 8.69 21.87 11.10
C LEU A 179 8.70 22.61 12.44
N LEU A 180 8.58 21.91 13.56
CA LEU A 180 8.65 22.51 14.89
C LEU A 180 9.99 23.23 15.07
N LEU A 181 11.09 22.56 14.74
CA LEU A 181 12.42 23.14 14.85
C LEU A 181 12.60 24.34 13.91
N PHE A 182 12.04 24.30 12.70
CA PHE A 182 12.03 25.42 11.77
C PHE A 182 11.33 26.65 12.37
N PHE A 183 10.14 26.47 12.96
CA PHE A 183 9.43 27.58 13.61
C PHE A 183 10.21 28.14 14.80
N LEU A 184 10.89 27.29 15.57
CA LEU A 184 11.74 27.74 16.67
C LEU A 184 12.89 28.61 16.16
N ILE A 185 13.57 28.19 15.08
CA ILE A 185 14.62 28.98 14.43
C ILE A 185 14.06 30.33 13.97
N LEU A 186 12.92 30.34 13.29
CA LEU A 186 12.29 31.59 12.81
C LEU A 186 11.99 32.54 13.97
N ILE A 187 11.35 32.07 15.03
CA ILE A 187 11.03 32.88 16.21
C ILE A 187 12.31 33.42 16.86
N ALA A 188 13.33 32.58 17.02
CA ALA A 188 14.60 32.99 17.59
C ALA A 188 15.27 34.10 16.75
N THR A 189 15.33 33.93 15.42
CA THR A 189 15.88 34.95 14.52
C THR A 189 15.08 36.25 14.52
N LEU A 190 13.75 36.17 14.64
CA LEU A 190 12.87 37.34 14.70
C LEU A 190 13.06 38.11 16.00
N LEU A 191 13.15 37.42 17.14
CA LEU A 191 13.42 38.06 18.44
C LEU A 191 14.79 38.75 18.45
N ILE A 192 15.82 38.09 17.91
CA ILE A 192 17.16 38.68 17.77
C ILE A 192 17.09 39.95 16.91
N SER A 193 16.38 39.90 15.78
CA SER A 193 16.26 41.04 14.87
C SER A 193 15.44 42.22 15.44
N ILE A 194 14.63 42.01 16.48
CA ILE A 194 13.90 43.08 17.17
C ILE A 194 14.74 43.68 18.30
N MET A 195 15.58 42.86 18.95
CA MET A 195 16.39 43.26 20.09
C MET A 195 17.74 43.89 19.71
N GLY A 196 18.30 43.53 18.55
CA GLY A 196 19.51 44.11 17.96
C GLY A 196 19.20 45.21 16.98
#